data_AF-A0A2I0W0Z2-F1
#
_entry.id   AF-A0A2I0W0Z2-F1
#
_cell.length_a   1.000
_cell.length_b   1.000
_cell.length_c   1.000
_cell.angle_alpha   90.00
_cell.angle_beta   90.00
_cell.angle_gamma   90.00
#
_symmetry.space_group_name_H-M   'P 1'
#
loop_
_entity.id
_entity.type
_entity.pdbx_description
1 polymer ?
#
loop_
_entity_poly.entity_id
_entity_poly.type
_entity_poly.pdbx_seq_one_letter_code
_entity_poly.pdbx_strand_id
1 'polypeptide(L)'
;MYCYYAHNIGFSVRKDHHCYWPNSRKIRLKDFVCLKVRFKKGIDLNTKLKYKKFNTRTGCPAMIRFSIDFDGVWNIQKCIEIRNHELARPEDQHLLKLCRNISDEKAFVLKSMTETGIRTIDAFT
;
A
#
# COMPACT_ATOMS: atom_id res chain seq x y z
N MET A 1 6.56 5.72 -9.26
CA MET A 1 5.87 5.35 -10.51
C MET A 1 4.73 4.34 -10.29
N TYR A 2 4.99 3.06 -9.98
CA TYR A 2 3.89 2.07 -9.86
C TYR A 2 2.85 2.36 -8.76
N CYS A 3 3.25 2.93 -7.61
CA CYS A 3 2.30 3.32 -6.57
C CYS A 3 1.29 4.37 -7.06
N TYR A 4 1.74 5.31 -7.90
CA TYR A 4 0.90 6.35 -8.48
C TYR A 4 -0.07 5.75 -9.52
N TYR A 5 0.42 4.87 -10.38
CA TYR A 5 -0.43 4.08 -11.28
C TYR A 5 -1.53 3.33 -10.51
N ALA A 6 -1.16 2.57 -9.48
CA ALA A 6 -2.11 1.81 -8.68
C ALA A 6 -3.16 2.71 -8.01
N HIS A 7 -2.72 3.87 -7.48
CA HIS A 7 -3.61 4.85 -6.89
C HIS A 7 -4.64 5.37 -7.90
N ASN A 8 -4.21 5.80 -9.10
CA ASN A 8 -5.11 6.31 -10.13
C ASN A 8 -6.09 5.25 -10.62
N ILE A 9 -5.68 3.99 -10.68
CA ILE A 9 -6.56 2.86 -11.01
C ILE A 9 -7.51 2.51 -9.85
N GLY A 10 -7.24 2.96 -8.62
CA GLY A 10 -8.11 2.74 -7.47
C GLY A 10 -7.77 1.50 -6.64
N PHE A 11 -6.51 1.05 -6.62
CA PHE A 11 -6.06 -0.02 -5.72
C PHE A 11 -4.78 0.33 -4.98
N SER A 12 -4.57 -0.38 -3.87
CA SER A 12 -3.35 -0.24 -3.08
C SER A 12 -2.34 -1.33 -3.41
N VAL A 13 -1.08 -0.96 -3.64
CA VAL A 13 0.13 -1.80 -3.67
C VAL A 13 0.97 -1.70 -2.39
N ARG A 14 1.92 -2.63 -2.21
CA ARG A 14 2.96 -2.59 -1.17
C ARG A 14 4.25 -3.16 -1.74
N LYS A 15 5.38 -2.76 -1.14
CA LYS A 15 6.68 -3.39 -1.41
C LYS A 15 6.62 -4.86 -0.93
N ASP A 16 7.08 -5.80 -1.73
CA ASP A 16 7.25 -7.21 -1.34
C ASP A 16 8.73 -7.59 -1.48
N HIS A 17 9.02 -8.67 -2.21
CA HIS A 17 10.36 -9.19 -2.36
C HIS A 17 11.32 -8.24 -3.10
N HIS A 18 12.61 -8.38 -2.80
CA HIS A 18 13.68 -7.75 -3.56
C HIS A 18 14.91 -8.64 -3.52
N CYS A 19 15.72 -8.58 -4.57
CA CYS A 19 16.98 -9.29 -4.65
C CYS A 19 18.11 -8.31 -4.88
N TYR A 20 19.33 -8.69 -4.48
CA TYR A 20 20.55 -7.94 -4.71
C TYR A 20 21.41 -8.62 -5.76
N TRP A 21 22.28 -7.86 -6.39
CA TRP A 21 23.36 -8.42 -7.19
C TRP A 21 24.35 -9.17 -6.28
N PRO A 22 24.94 -10.30 -6.72
CA PRO A 22 25.95 -11.01 -5.95
C PRO A 22 27.08 -10.07 -5.53
N ASN A 23 27.54 -10.20 -4.28
CA ASN A 23 28.65 -9.43 -3.72
C ASN A 23 28.48 -7.90 -3.77
N SER A 24 27.25 -7.38 -3.95
CA SER A 24 26.97 -5.95 -3.89
C SER A 24 25.70 -5.66 -3.08
N ARG A 25 25.56 -4.42 -2.62
CA ARG A 25 24.30 -3.93 -2.02
C ARG A 25 23.36 -3.29 -3.04
N LYS A 26 23.66 -3.40 -4.35
CA LYS A 26 22.78 -2.89 -5.41
C LYS A 26 21.59 -3.81 -5.58
N ILE A 27 20.39 -3.24 -5.57
CA ILE A 27 19.14 -3.98 -5.82
C ILE A 27 19.15 -4.41 -7.28
N ARG A 28 18.85 -5.68 -7.53
CA ARG A 28 18.70 -6.30 -8.86
C ARG A 28 17.24 -6.48 -9.25
N LEU A 29 16.40 -6.83 -8.30
CA LEU A 29 14.96 -7.05 -8.52
C LEU A 29 14.16 -6.36 -7.44
N LYS A 30 13.02 -5.78 -7.80
CA LYS A 30 12.07 -5.19 -6.85
C LYS A 30 10.63 -5.49 -7.21
N ASP A 31 9.92 -6.11 -6.26
CA ASP A 31 8.51 -6.44 -6.42
C ASP A 31 7.61 -5.45 -5.70
N PHE A 32 6.55 -5.05 -6.39
CA PHE A 32 5.40 -4.36 -5.82
C PHE A 32 4.15 -5.18 -6.11
N VAL A 33 3.40 -5.50 -5.06
CA VAL A 33 2.24 -6.40 -5.12
C VAL A 33 1.01 -5.68 -4.58
N CYS A 34 -0.19 -6.11 -4.98
CA CYS A 34 -1.42 -5.62 -4.38
C CYS A 34 -1.42 -5.80 -2.85
N LEU A 35 -2.00 -4.84 -2.12
CA LEU A 35 -2.19 -4.90 -0.68
C LEU A 35 -3.06 -6.11 -0.28
N LYS A 36 -3.98 -6.50 -1.16
CA LYS A 36 -4.87 -7.67 -1.01
C LYS A 36 -4.25 -8.99 -1.49
N VAL A 37 -2.94 -9.03 -1.82
CA VAL A 37 -2.23 -10.26 -2.24
C VAL A 37 -2.18 -11.32 -1.15
N ARG A 38 -2.07 -12.59 -1.58
CA ARG A 38 -2.03 -13.80 -0.76
C ARG A 38 -3.30 -13.97 0.08
N PHE A 39 -3.51 -15.14 0.66
CA PHE A 39 -4.50 -15.34 1.71
C PHE A 39 -3.80 -15.18 3.07
N LYS A 40 -4.48 -14.59 4.06
CA LYS A 40 -3.97 -14.58 5.43
C LYS A 40 -4.11 -16.01 5.96
N LYS A 41 -3.06 -16.54 6.60
CA LYS A 41 -3.19 -17.80 7.36
C LYS A 41 -4.32 -17.63 8.39
N GLY A 42 -5.12 -18.68 8.59
CA GLY A 42 -6.22 -18.67 9.56
C GLY A 42 -5.76 -18.14 10.91
N ILE A 43 -6.60 -17.32 11.54
CA ILE A 43 -6.34 -16.90 12.92
C ILE A 43 -6.63 -18.12 13.79
N ASP A 44 -5.65 -18.54 14.58
CA ASP A 44 -5.86 -19.57 15.59
C ASP A 44 -6.90 -19.04 16.59
N LEU A 45 -8.06 -19.70 16.66
CA LEU A 45 -9.22 -19.29 17.45
C LEU A 45 -8.90 -19.25 18.95
N ASN A 46 -7.82 -19.92 19.38
CA ASN A 46 -7.34 -19.90 20.76
C ASN A 46 -6.53 -18.67 21.15
N THR A 47 -6.15 -17.80 20.20
CA THR A 47 -5.37 -16.60 20.50
C THR A 47 -6.30 -15.43 20.84
N LYS A 48 -6.36 -15.03 22.13
CA LYS A 48 -7.04 -13.79 22.55
C LYS A 48 -6.32 -12.56 21.98
N LEU A 49 -6.75 -12.09 20.81
CA LEU A 49 -6.28 -10.85 20.22
C LEU A 49 -7.04 -9.67 20.84
N LYS A 50 -6.32 -8.66 21.35
CA LYS A 50 -6.90 -7.39 21.86
C LYS A 50 -7.71 -6.64 20.80
N TYR A 51 -7.48 -6.89 19.51
CA TYR A 51 -8.18 -6.26 18.39
C TYR A 51 -8.16 -7.16 17.14
N LYS A 52 -9.34 -7.48 16.59
CA LYS A 52 -9.49 -8.29 15.37
C LYS A 52 -9.47 -7.37 14.14
N LYS A 53 -8.30 -7.24 13.50
CA LYS A 53 -8.20 -6.52 12.24
C LYS A 53 -8.89 -7.31 11.12
N PHE A 54 -9.88 -6.71 10.46
CA PHE A 54 -10.56 -7.33 9.32
C PHE A 54 -9.55 -7.76 8.25
N ASN A 55 -9.70 -8.99 7.75
CA ASN A 55 -8.82 -9.50 6.71
C ASN A 55 -9.21 -8.90 5.36
N THR A 56 -8.37 -8.02 4.83
CA THR A 56 -8.56 -7.41 3.51
C THR A 56 -7.85 -8.18 2.39
N ARG A 57 -7.16 -9.29 2.70
CA ARG A 57 -6.41 -10.07 1.71
C ARG A 57 -7.32 -11.08 0.99
N THR A 58 -7.44 -10.93 -0.33
CA THR A 58 -8.31 -11.72 -1.22
C THR A 58 -7.51 -12.67 -2.12
N GLY A 59 -6.18 -12.77 -1.95
CA GLY A 59 -5.35 -13.51 -2.89
C GLY A 59 -5.14 -12.81 -4.22
N CYS A 60 -5.26 -11.48 -4.28
CA CYS A 60 -5.14 -10.71 -5.52
C CYS A 60 -3.80 -10.94 -6.22
N PRO A 61 -3.76 -11.33 -7.52
CA PRO A 61 -2.52 -11.64 -8.22
C PRO A 61 -1.79 -10.41 -8.77
N ALA A 62 -2.41 -9.22 -8.73
CA ALA A 62 -1.83 -8.02 -9.32
C ALA A 62 -0.45 -7.68 -8.72
N MET A 63 0.54 -7.54 -9.59
CA MET A 63 1.93 -7.25 -9.22
C MET A 63 2.72 -6.65 -10.38
N ILE A 64 3.78 -5.92 -10.04
CA ILE A 64 4.85 -5.58 -10.98
C ILE A 64 6.20 -5.95 -10.36
N ARG A 65 7.10 -6.46 -11.20
CA ARG A 65 8.49 -6.72 -10.86
C ARG A 65 9.37 -5.90 -11.78
N PHE A 66 10.23 -5.11 -11.16
CA PHE A 66 11.28 -4.40 -11.86
C PHE A 66 12.59 -5.18 -11.78
N SER A 67 13.32 -5.23 -12.88
CA SER A 67 14.75 -5.52 -12.88
C SER A 67 15.53 -4.22 -12.95
N ILE A 68 16.63 -4.17 -12.21
CA ILE A 68 17.50 -3.00 -12.12
C ILE A 68 18.87 -3.44 -12.59
N ASP A 69 19.30 -2.87 -13.70
CA ASP A 69 20.61 -3.17 -14.29
C ASP A 69 21.72 -2.59 -13.42
N PHE A 70 22.98 -2.98 -13.67
CA PHE A 70 24.09 -2.55 -12.81
C PHE A 70 24.31 -1.02 -12.83
N ASP A 71 23.91 -0.38 -13.93
CA ASP A 71 23.89 1.06 -14.16
C ASP A 71 22.69 1.77 -13.51
N GLY A 72 21.79 1.02 -12.88
CA GLY A 72 20.63 1.56 -12.17
C GLY A 72 19.41 1.82 -13.04
N VAL A 73 19.40 1.39 -14.30
CA VAL A 73 18.24 1.49 -15.19
C VAL A 73 17.16 0.50 -14.75
N TRP A 74 15.92 0.98 -14.64
CA TRP A 74 14.77 0.17 -14.21
C TRP A 74 14.00 -0.35 -15.42
N ASN A 75 13.91 -1.66 -15.55
CA ASN A 75 13.17 -2.36 -16.59
C ASN A 75 12.00 -3.14 -15.98
N ILE A 76 10.89 -3.27 -16.72
CA ILE A 76 9.75 -4.10 -16.28
C ILE A 76 10.04 -5.55 -16.66
N GLN A 77 10.23 -6.40 -15.65
CA GLN A 77 10.46 -7.84 -15.88
C GLN A 77 9.14 -8.63 -15.90
N LYS A 78 8.16 -8.24 -15.08
CA LYS A 78 6.85 -8.90 -15.02
C LYS A 78 5.77 -7.91 -14.61
N CYS A 79 4.66 -7.88 -15.33
CA CYS A 79 3.47 -7.12 -14.96
C CYS A 79 2.25 -8.04 -14.99
N ILE A 80 1.49 -8.08 -13.90
CA ILE A 80 0.17 -8.73 -13.82
C ILE A 80 -0.83 -7.65 -13.42
N GLU A 81 -1.74 -7.33 -14.33
CA GLU A 81 -2.74 -6.28 -14.13
C GLU A 81 -4.08 -6.79 -13.61
N ILE A 82 -4.31 -8.11 -13.75
CA ILE A 82 -5.53 -8.80 -13.33
C ILE A 82 -5.70 -8.67 -11.80
N ARG A 83 -6.92 -8.29 -11.40
CA ARG A 83 -7.34 -8.11 -10.01
C ARG A 83 -8.58 -8.95 -9.75
N ASN A 84 -8.74 -9.41 -8.52
CA ASN A 84 -9.87 -10.24 -8.09
C ASN A 84 -10.78 -9.55 -7.06
N HIS A 85 -10.72 -8.22 -7.00
CA HIS A 85 -11.51 -7.42 -6.09
C HIS A 85 -11.87 -6.09 -6.75
N GLU A 86 -12.92 -5.48 -6.26
CA GLU A 86 -13.36 -4.16 -6.68
C GLU A 86 -12.28 -3.10 -6.42
N LEU A 87 -12.24 -2.12 -7.33
CA LEU A 87 -11.44 -0.92 -7.21
C LEU A 87 -12.20 0.13 -6.41
N ALA A 88 -11.45 0.99 -5.71
CA ALA A 88 -12.03 2.19 -5.13
C ALA A 88 -12.53 3.11 -6.25
N ARG A 89 -13.71 3.69 -6.04
CA ARG A 89 -14.23 4.78 -6.87
C ARG A 89 -13.30 6.00 -6.75
N PRO A 90 -13.29 6.91 -7.74
CA PRO A 90 -12.53 8.16 -7.66
C PRO A 90 -12.81 8.92 -6.36
N GLU A 91 -14.08 9.00 -5.94
CA GLU A 91 -14.50 9.62 -4.68
C GLU A 91 -13.83 8.98 -3.46
N ASP A 92 -13.61 7.67 -3.48
CA ASP A 92 -13.07 6.88 -2.36
C ASP A 92 -11.54 6.68 -2.43
N GLN A 93 -10.86 7.20 -3.46
CA GLN A 93 -9.41 6.99 -3.62
C GLN A 93 -8.63 7.56 -2.43
N HIS A 94 -9.11 8.62 -1.80
CA HIS A 94 -8.53 9.20 -0.58
C HIS A 94 -8.52 8.23 0.62
N LEU A 95 -9.37 7.20 0.62
CA LEU A 95 -9.41 6.16 1.65
C LEU A 95 -8.35 5.08 1.44
N LEU A 96 -7.76 5.00 0.24
CA LEU A 96 -6.70 4.05 -0.07
C LEU A 96 -5.48 4.28 0.80
N LYS A 97 -4.90 3.18 1.28
CA LYS A 97 -3.83 3.23 2.29
C LYS A 97 -2.53 3.88 1.78
N LEU A 98 -2.32 3.92 0.47
CA LEU A 98 -1.06 4.35 -0.14
C LEU A 98 -0.87 5.84 -0.29
N CYS A 99 -1.93 6.62 -0.18
CA CYS A 99 -1.89 8.07 -0.37
C CYS A 99 -2.42 8.83 0.84
N ARG A 100 -2.28 8.24 2.04
CA ARG A 100 -2.40 8.97 3.30
C ARG A 100 -1.17 9.86 3.51
N ASN A 101 -0.91 10.76 2.59
CA ASN A 101 0.08 11.80 2.76
C ASN A 101 -0.70 13.07 3.16
N ILE A 102 -0.41 13.58 4.35
CA ILE A 102 -1.01 14.81 4.85
C ILE A 102 -0.06 15.92 4.40
N SER A 103 -0.57 16.93 3.69
CA SER A 103 0.24 18.12 3.37
C SER A 103 0.55 18.89 4.65
N ASP A 104 1.65 19.65 4.67
CA ASP A 104 2.03 20.44 5.85
C ASP A 104 0.91 21.41 6.26
N GLU A 105 0.20 21.98 5.29
CA GLU A 105 -1.00 22.81 5.52
C GLU A 105 -2.10 22.04 6.25
N LYS A 106 -2.46 20.84 5.76
CA LYS A 106 -3.48 20.00 6.39
C LYS A 106 -3.04 19.52 7.76
N ALA A 107 -1.75 19.26 7.94
CA ALA A 107 -1.17 18.90 9.23
C ALA A 107 -1.23 20.06 10.22
N PHE A 108 -0.93 21.28 9.76
CA PHE A 108 -1.03 22.50 10.56
C PHE A 108 -2.47 22.74 11.03
N VAL A 109 -3.46 22.63 10.14
CA VAL A 109 -4.88 22.75 10.50
C VAL A 109 -5.29 21.69 11.53
N LEU A 110 -4.91 20.43 11.33
CA LEU A 110 -5.18 19.38 12.31
C LEU A 110 -4.55 19.68 13.67
N LYS A 111 -3.33 20.23 13.68
CA LYS A 111 -2.62 20.63 14.89
C LYS A 111 -3.36 21.77 15.60
N SER A 112 -3.75 22.83 14.89
CA SER A 112 -4.49 23.96 15.49
C SER A 112 -5.84 23.53 16.04
N MET A 113 -6.57 22.64 15.34
CA MET A 113 -7.83 22.07 15.83
C MET A 113 -7.62 21.32 17.16
N THR A 114 -6.57 20.51 17.26
CA THR A 114 -6.25 19.79 18.50
C THR A 114 -5.83 20.73 19.63
N GLU A 115 -5.11 21.81 19.34
CA GLU A 115 -4.73 22.84 20.31
C GLU A 115 -5.94 23.58 20.87
N THR A 116 -6.98 23.81 20.06
CA THR A 116 -8.25 24.41 20.50
C THR A 116 -9.23 23.40 21.12
N GLY A 117 -8.79 22.18 21.40
CA GLY A 117 -9.60 21.15 22.06
C GLY A 117 -10.59 20.41 21.15
N ILE A 118 -10.57 20.64 19.84
CA ILE A 118 -11.41 19.91 18.87
C ILE A 118 -10.69 18.62 18.51
N ARG A 119 -11.23 17.48 18.95
CA ARG A 119 -10.65 16.18 18.60
C ARG A 119 -11.12 15.79 17.21
N THR A 120 -10.31 15.01 16.52
CA THR A 120 -10.64 14.49 15.17
C THR A 120 -11.92 13.66 15.12
N ILE A 121 -12.39 13.15 16.27
CA ILE A 121 -13.65 12.42 16.40
C ILE A 121 -14.88 13.35 16.45
N ASP A 122 -14.68 14.59 16.91
CA ASP A 122 -15.74 15.59 17.08
C ASP A 122 -16.00 16.35 15.75
N ALA A 123 -15.08 16.28 14.79
CA ALA A 123 -15.15 16.97 13.49
C ALA A 123 -16.07 16.31 12.43
N PHE A 124 -16.54 15.08 12.69
CA PHE A 124 -17.44 14.33 11.80
C PHE A 124 -18.83 14.10 12.41
N THR A 125 -19.19 14.86 13.44
CA THR A 125 -20.55 14.90 14.01
C THR A 125 -21.30 16.07 13.41
#